data_AF-G0ND98-F1
#
_entry.id   AF-G0ND98-F1
#
_cell.length_a   1.000
_cell.length_b   1.000
_cell.length_c   1.000
_cell.angle_alpha   90.00
_cell.angle_beta   90.00
_cell.angle_gamma   90.00
#
_symmetry.space_group_name_H-M   'P 1'
#
loop_
_entity.id
_entity.type
_entity.pdbx_description
1 polymer ?
#
loop_
_entity_poly.entity_id
_entity_poly.type
_entity_poly.pdbx_seq_one_letter_code
_entity_poly.pdbx_strand_id
1 'polypeptide(L)'
;MPSQPVFKVPRLVPVRRVPVKRVPMKRVPVRYLITAEELRDMNGKIRCLSRLFKRPRRTIPTLQPYITLLLTSQHSFVKCAKVQYTEAGRAQVKPSLEAMKHLEDIVIRVILQGEEPARAHLRVIDELYPYSSDEETDDDTDDDSDDVQASSESLEKPTPEQ
;
A
#
# COMPACT_ATOMS: atom_id res chain seq x y z
N MET A 1 14.73 55.52 -69.07
CA MET A 1 15.08 54.66 -67.92
C MET A 1 14.34 55.21 -66.70
N PRO A 2 13.29 54.55 -66.18
CA PRO A 2 12.56 55.07 -65.02
C PRO A 2 13.36 54.81 -63.73
N SER A 3 13.49 55.84 -62.89
CA SER A 3 14.13 55.76 -61.57
C SER A 3 13.23 54.99 -60.61
N GLN A 4 13.76 53.96 -59.95
CA GLN A 4 13.04 53.23 -58.92
C GLN A 4 12.73 54.11 -57.69
N PRO A 5 11.56 53.96 -57.04
CA PRO A 5 11.25 54.71 -55.85
C PRO A 5 12.04 54.18 -54.64
N VAL A 6 12.68 55.09 -53.90
CA VAL A 6 13.39 54.76 -52.66
C VAL A 6 12.38 54.72 -51.52
N PHE A 7 12.11 53.53 -50.99
CA PHE A 7 11.29 53.36 -49.78
C PHE A 7 12.12 53.74 -48.53
N LYS A 8 11.65 54.77 -47.80
CA LYS A 8 12.22 55.13 -46.49
C LYS A 8 11.68 54.18 -45.41
N VAL A 9 12.54 53.30 -44.90
CA VAL A 9 12.21 52.44 -43.76
C VAL A 9 12.27 53.28 -42.46
N PRO A 10 11.18 53.35 -41.66
CA PRO A 10 11.22 54.04 -40.37
C PRO A 10 12.17 53.32 -39.41
N ARG A 11 13.12 54.04 -38.81
CA ARG A 11 14.00 53.48 -37.78
C ARG A 11 13.22 53.30 -36.49
N LEU A 12 13.22 52.08 -35.94
CA LEU A 12 12.67 51.75 -34.63
C LEU A 12 13.41 52.53 -33.54
N VAL A 13 12.67 53.32 -32.76
CA VAL A 13 13.19 54.09 -31.63
C VAL A 13 13.34 53.15 -30.42
N PRO A 14 14.43 53.20 -29.64
CA PRO A 14 14.59 52.33 -28.47
C PRO A 14 13.52 52.64 -27.41
N VAL A 15 12.62 51.69 -27.16
CA VAL A 15 11.64 51.79 -26.08
C VAL A 15 12.39 51.74 -24.75
N ARG A 16 12.40 52.85 -23.99
CA ARG A 16 12.94 52.89 -22.63
C ARG A 16 12.22 51.86 -21.77
N ARG A 17 12.94 50.84 -21.31
CA ARG A 17 12.42 49.83 -20.38
C ARG A 17 12.06 50.50 -19.07
N VAL A 18 10.77 50.49 -18.73
CA VAL A 18 10.28 50.95 -17.43
C VAL A 18 10.76 49.95 -16.37
N PRO A 19 11.34 50.40 -15.23
CA PRO A 19 11.76 49.49 -14.18
C PRO A 19 10.53 48.82 -13.55
N VAL A 20 10.36 47.52 -13.79
CA VAL A 20 9.33 46.70 -13.16
C VAL A 20 9.63 46.62 -11.66
N LYS A 21 8.86 47.34 -10.83
CA LYS A 21 8.89 47.19 -9.37
C LYS A 21 8.55 45.74 -9.03
N ARG A 22 9.53 44.97 -8.55
CA ARG A 22 9.32 43.61 -8.06
C ARG A 22 8.53 43.68 -6.76
N VAL A 23 7.26 43.29 -6.81
CA VAL A 23 6.44 43.13 -5.60
C VAL A 23 6.99 41.94 -4.81
N PRO A 24 7.29 42.08 -3.51
CA PRO A 24 7.74 40.97 -2.69
C PRO A 24 6.60 39.96 -2.56
N MET A 25 6.72 38.82 -3.24
CA MET A 25 5.79 37.72 -3.06
C MET A 25 5.93 37.14 -1.66
N LYS A 26 4.87 37.22 -0.85
CA LYS A 26 4.78 36.52 0.44
C LYS A 26 4.96 35.02 0.17
N ARG A 27 5.98 34.42 0.80
CA ARG A 27 6.20 32.97 0.73
C ARG A 27 5.07 32.28 1.49
N VAL A 28 4.16 31.64 0.76
CA VAL A 28 3.16 30.76 1.36
C VAL A 28 3.89 29.49 1.84
N PRO A 29 3.71 29.05 3.10
CA PRO A 29 4.30 27.81 3.58
C PRO A 29 3.78 26.63 2.74
N VAL A 30 4.68 25.90 2.09
CA VAL A 30 4.32 24.67 1.35
C VAL A 30 4.12 23.56 2.37
N ARG A 31 2.90 23.05 2.48
CA ARG A 31 2.58 21.85 3.26
C ARG A 31 2.80 20.62 2.38
N TYR A 32 3.54 19.64 2.89
CA TYR A 32 3.81 18.38 2.20
C TYR A 32 2.87 17.28 2.66
N LEU A 33 2.68 16.29 1.79
CA LEU A 33 1.80 15.14 2.01
C LEU A 33 2.24 14.27 3.20
N ILE A 34 3.56 14.14 3.36
CA ILE A 34 4.23 13.38 4.41
C ILE A 34 4.95 14.36 5.33
N THR A 35 4.82 14.16 6.64
CA THR A 35 5.52 14.99 7.62
C THR A 35 7.00 14.60 7.71
N ALA A 36 7.83 15.53 8.21
CA ALA A 36 9.25 15.23 8.42
C ALA A 36 9.48 14.10 9.45
N GLU A 37 8.56 13.95 10.40
CA GLU A 37 8.57 12.90 11.42
C GLU A 37 8.26 11.54 10.78
N GLU A 38 7.16 11.44 10.03
CA GLU A 38 6.78 10.21 9.33
C GLU A 38 7.88 9.72 8.37
N LEU A 39 8.53 10.66 7.67
CA LEU A 39 9.66 10.34 6.79
C LEU A 39 10.87 9.84 7.58
N ARG A 40 11.15 10.41 8.75
CA ARG A 40 12.24 9.98 9.63
C ARG A 40 11.98 8.58 10.15
N ASP A 41 10.75 8.31 10.59
CA ASP A 41 10.33 7.00 11.09
C ASP A 41 10.41 5.94 10.00
N MET A 42 9.93 6.25 8.79
CA MET A 42 10.03 5.32 7.65
C MET A 42 11.49 5.00 7.30
N ASN A 43 12.37 5.99 7.29
CA ASN A 43 13.81 5.76 7.08
C ASN A 43 14.43 4.92 8.21
N GLY A 44 13.98 5.11 9.45
CA GLY A 44 14.34 4.27 10.59
C GLY A 44 13.93 2.81 10.36
N LYS A 45 12.69 2.57 9.94
CA LYS A 45 12.16 1.23 9.62
C LYS A 45 12.94 0.55 8.50
N ILE A 46 13.22 1.26 7.41
CA ILE A 46 14.04 0.74 6.29
C ILE A 46 15.43 0.30 6.78
N ARG A 47 16.05 1.08 7.68
CA ARG A 47 17.34 0.74 8.30
C ARG A 47 17.25 -0.46 9.25
N CYS A 48 16.14 -0.63 9.95
CA CYS A 48 15.91 -1.83 10.77
C CYS A 48 15.70 -3.06 9.89
N LEU A 49 14.94 -2.93 8.80
CA LEU A 49 14.66 -4.01 7.87
C LEU A 49 15.93 -4.55 7.19
N SER A 50 16.88 -3.67 6.85
CA SER A 50 18.17 -4.11 6.29
C SER A 50 18.98 -4.98 7.26
N ARG A 51 18.84 -4.77 8.57
CA ARG A 51 19.43 -5.65 9.60
C ARG A 51 18.69 -6.98 9.70
N LEU A 52 17.36 -6.96 9.62
CA LEU A 52 16.52 -8.15 9.61
C LEU A 52 16.87 -9.09 8.45
N PHE A 53 17.18 -8.52 7.29
CA PHE A 53 17.52 -9.23 6.05
C PHE A 53 18.88 -9.93 6.04
N LYS A 54 19.68 -9.80 7.10
CA LYS A 54 20.89 -10.60 7.30
C LYS A 54 20.58 -12.02 7.78
N ARG A 55 19.34 -12.30 8.18
CA ARG A 55 18.92 -13.61 8.71
C ARG A 55 18.60 -14.59 7.57
N PRO A 56 18.90 -15.89 7.76
CA PRO A 56 18.71 -16.91 6.73
C PRO A 56 17.25 -17.06 6.31
N ARG A 57 16.31 -16.93 7.24
CA ARG A 57 14.86 -17.06 6.96
C ARG A 57 14.31 -16.01 5.99
N ARG A 58 15.07 -14.95 5.69
CA ARG A 58 14.71 -14.02 4.61
C ARG A 58 14.58 -14.75 3.26
N THR A 59 15.34 -15.81 3.00
CA THR A 59 15.38 -16.48 1.68
C THR A 59 14.21 -17.43 1.43
N ILE A 60 13.26 -17.55 2.37
CA ILE A 60 12.06 -18.37 2.20
C ILE A 60 11.30 -17.87 0.94
N PRO A 61 11.04 -18.73 -0.05
CA PRO A 61 10.39 -18.32 -1.30
C PRO A 61 9.00 -17.72 -1.08
N THR A 62 8.18 -18.36 -0.23
CA THR A 62 6.82 -17.92 0.10
C THR A 62 6.78 -16.58 0.88
N LEU A 63 7.91 -16.14 1.44
CA LEU A 63 8.04 -14.85 2.10
C LEU A 63 8.36 -13.70 1.11
N GLN A 64 8.93 -14.01 -0.06
CA GLN A 64 9.40 -12.99 -1.02
C GLN A 64 8.30 -12.02 -1.49
N PRO A 65 7.05 -12.44 -1.75
CA PRO A 65 5.99 -11.52 -2.15
C PRO A 65 5.76 -10.42 -1.10
N TYR A 66 5.71 -10.78 0.18
CA TYR A 66 5.53 -9.85 1.29
C TYR A 66 6.70 -8.87 1.41
N ILE A 67 7.94 -9.37 1.33
CA ILE A 67 9.14 -8.53 1.35
C ILE A 67 9.14 -7.54 0.18
N THR A 68 8.80 -8.01 -1.01
CA THR A 68 8.79 -7.18 -2.23
C THR A 68 7.73 -6.08 -2.12
N LEU A 69 6.52 -6.43 -1.68
CA LEU A 69 5.45 -5.46 -1.50
C LEU A 69 5.77 -4.44 -0.41
N LEU A 70 6.36 -4.87 0.71
CA LEU A 70 6.80 -3.99 1.79
C LEU A 70 7.84 -2.97 1.27
N LEU A 71 8.90 -3.43 0.60
CA LEU A 71 9.94 -2.56 0.06
C LEU A 71 9.40 -1.58 -0.99
N THR A 72 8.53 -2.05 -1.87
CA THR A 72 7.91 -1.22 -2.91
C THR A 72 7.03 -0.14 -2.29
N SER A 73 6.29 -0.48 -1.23
CA SER A 73 5.43 0.45 -0.50
C SER A 73 6.25 1.49 0.25
N GLN A 74 7.32 1.07 0.95
CA GLN A 74 8.25 1.96 1.64
C GLN A 74 8.93 2.94 0.66
N HIS A 75 9.35 2.45 -0.50
CA HIS A 75 9.98 3.28 -1.53
C HIS A 75 9.00 4.30 -2.13
N SER A 76 7.76 3.88 -2.38
CA SER A 76 6.69 4.76 -2.83
C SER A 76 6.37 5.85 -1.80
N PHE A 77 6.32 5.47 -0.52
CA PHE A 77 6.14 6.42 0.57
C PHE A 77 7.25 7.48 0.60
N VAL A 78 8.52 7.08 0.51
CA VAL A 78 9.64 8.04 0.49
C VAL A 78 9.56 8.98 -0.72
N LYS A 79 9.10 8.50 -1.88
CA LYS A 79 8.89 9.35 -3.08
C LYS A 79 7.81 10.41 -2.85
N CYS A 80 6.77 10.08 -2.09
CA CYS A 80 5.70 11.01 -1.75
C CYS A 80 6.15 12.16 -0.82
N ALA A 81 7.35 12.12 -0.25
CA ALA A 81 7.87 13.18 0.64
C ALA A 81 7.99 14.56 -0.04
N LYS A 82 8.12 14.59 -1.36
CA LYS A 82 8.22 15.84 -2.14
C LYS A 82 6.87 16.32 -2.68
N VAL A 83 5.80 15.56 -2.45
CA VAL A 83 4.46 15.85 -2.98
C VAL A 83 3.77 16.85 -2.06
N GLN A 84 3.12 17.85 -2.65
CA GLN A 84 2.34 18.83 -1.90
C GLN A 84 1.11 18.18 -1.27
N TYR A 85 0.71 18.67 -0.11
CA TYR A 85 -0.43 18.14 0.61
C TYR A 85 -1.73 18.37 -0.16
N THR A 86 -2.50 17.31 -0.31
CA THR A 86 -3.92 17.35 -0.71
C THR A 86 -4.70 16.41 0.20
N GLU A 87 -5.95 16.74 0.51
CA GLU A 87 -6.80 15.88 1.36
C GLU A 87 -6.99 14.50 0.73
N ALA A 88 -7.26 14.46 -0.58
CA ALA A 88 -7.38 13.22 -1.34
C ALA A 88 -6.08 12.39 -1.29
N GLY A 89 -4.92 13.03 -1.46
CA GLY A 89 -3.63 12.34 -1.34
C GLY A 89 -3.42 11.78 0.07
N ARG A 90 -3.80 12.54 1.12
CA ARG A 90 -3.63 12.10 2.50
C ARG A 90 -4.55 10.93 2.84
N ALA A 91 -5.79 10.96 2.32
CA ALA A 91 -6.74 9.86 2.44
C ALA A 91 -6.23 8.57 1.77
N GLN A 92 -5.46 8.67 0.68
CA GLN A 92 -4.84 7.51 0.04
C GLN A 92 -3.59 7.00 0.78
N VAL A 93 -2.79 7.89 1.37
CA VAL A 93 -1.57 7.50 2.10
C VAL A 93 -1.91 6.74 3.39
N LYS A 94 -2.98 7.12 4.09
CA LYS A 94 -3.29 6.54 5.41
C LYS A 94 -3.53 5.01 5.35
N PRO A 95 -4.38 4.45 4.47
CA PRO A 95 -4.51 3.00 4.32
C PRO A 95 -3.20 2.32 3.90
N SER A 96 -2.38 2.99 3.07
CA SER A 96 -1.08 2.42 2.65
C SER A 96 -0.10 2.27 3.82
N LEU A 97 -0.12 3.21 4.78
CA LEU A 97 0.68 3.12 6.01
C LEU A 97 0.25 1.94 6.89
N GLU A 98 -1.05 1.70 6.96
CA GLU A 98 -1.63 0.58 7.70
C GLU A 98 -1.29 -0.77 7.04
N ALA A 99 -1.49 -0.88 5.73
CA ALA A 99 -1.07 -2.06 4.97
C ALA A 99 0.44 -2.35 5.13
N MET A 100 1.30 -1.33 5.15
CA MET A 100 2.73 -1.49 5.42
C MET A 100 3.00 -2.04 6.82
N LYS A 101 2.24 -1.66 7.84
CA LYS A 101 2.37 -2.18 9.20
C LYS A 101 2.07 -3.68 9.24
N HIS A 102 1.03 -4.13 8.54
CA HIS A 102 0.68 -5.54 8.44
C HIS A 102 1.75 -6.37 7.72
N LEU A 103 2.28 -5.85 6.61
CA LEU A 103 3.39 -6.49 5.90
C LEU A 103 4.67 -6.56 6.76
N GLU A 104 4.97 -5.49 7.51
CA GLU A 104 6.08 -5.45 8.45
C GLU A 104 5.91 -6.54 9.53
N ASP A 105 4.71 -6.69 10.09
CA ASP A 105 4.42 -7.70 11.11
C ASP A 105 4.63 -9.13 10.59
N ILE A 106 4.09 -9.47 9.41
CA ILE A 106 4.29 -10.77 8.78
C ILE A 106 5.79 -11.08 8.62
N VAL A 107 6.55 -10.12 8.08
CA VAL A 107 7.99 -10.29 7.85
C VAL A 107 8.74 -10.48 9.17
N ILE A 108 8.38 -9.73 10.21
CA ILE A 108 8.97 -9.84 11.54
C ILE A 108 8.66 -11.20 12.17
N ARG A 109 7.39 -11.65 12.17
CA ARG A 109 6.99 -12.95 12.74
C ARG A 109 7.72 -14.10 12.04
N VAL A 110 7.77 -14.11 10.71
CA VAL A 110 8.44 -15.18 9.97
C VAL A 110 9.96 -15.19 10.20
N ILE A 111 10.62 -14.02 10.18
CA ILE A 111 12.08 -13.95 10.26
C ILE A 111 12.60 -14.04 11.71
N LEU A 112 11.92 -13.41 12.67
CA LEU A 112 12.35 -13.37 14.08
C LEU A 112 11.78 -14.50 14.93
N GLN A 113 10.47 -14.74 14.84
CA GLN A 113 9.76 -15.69 15.70
C GLN A 113 9.71 -17.08 15.07
N GLY A 114 9.92 -17.13 13.76
CA GLY A 114 10.07 -18.37 13.04
C GLY A 114 8.75 -19.01 12.63
N GLU A 115 7.71 -18.19 12.46
CA GLU A 115 6.42 -18.64 11.96
C GLU A 115 6.49 -19.05 10.48
N GLU A 116 5.50 -19.84 10.09
CA GLU A 116 5.25 -20.19 8.70
C GLU A 116 4.49 -19.03 8.02
N PRO A 117 4.83 -18.61 6.79
CA PRO A 117 4.26 -17.41 6.19
C PRO A 117 2.74 -17.39 6.08
N ALA A 118 2.10 -18.53 5.78
CA ALA A 118 0.64 -18.58 5.71
C ALA A 118 0.01 -18.37 7.09
N ARG A 119 0.55 -19.01 8.14
CA ARG A 119 0.11 -18.77 9.52
C ARG A 119 0.26 -17.32 9.97
N ALA A 120 1.39 -16.68 9.66
CA ALA A 120 1.60 -15.28 10.00
C ALA A 120 0.61 -14.36 9.27
N HIS A 121 0.29 -14.67 8.01
CA HIS A 121 -0.70 -13.94 7.22
C HIS A 121 -2.11 -14.08 7.78
N LEU A 122 -2.53 -15.29 8.14
CA LEU A 122 -3.86 -15.54 8.73
C LEU A 122 -4.06 -14.76 10.03
N ARG A 123 -3.07 -14.75 10.92
CA ARG A 123 -3.15 -13.96 12.16
C ARG A 123 -3.38 -12.47 11.91
N VAL A 124 -2.71 -11.93 10.91
CA VAL A 124 -2.89 -10.53 10.53
C VAL A 124 -4.30 -10.29 9.98
N ILE A 125 -4.87 -11.24 9.23
CA ILE A 125 -6.27 -11.18 8.78
C ILE A 125 -7.23 -11.22 9.97
N ASP A 126 -7.02 -12.14 10.92
CA ASP A 126 -7.86 -12.29 12.11
C ASP A 126 -7.85 -11.01 12.98
N GLU A 127 -6.70 -10.33 13.07
CA GLU A 127 -6.56 -9.04 13.76
C GLU A 127 -7.27 -7.88 13.02
N LEU A 128 -7.37 -7.96 11.68
CA LEU A 128 -8.01 -6.95 10.82
C LEU A 128 -9.53 -7.11 10.76
N TYR A 129 -10.00 -8.35 10.73
CA TYR A 129 -11.40 -8.72 10.60
C TYR A 129 -11.75 -9.73 11.69
N PRO A 130 -11.82 -9.30 12.95
CA PRO A 130 -12.27 -10.18 14.03
C PRO A 130 -13.68 -10.64 13.69
N TYR A 131 -13.83 -11.95 13.49
CA TYR A 131 -15.14 -12.54 13.23
C TYR A 131 -15.97 -12.36 14.50
N SER A 132 -16.91 -11.41 14.50
CA SER A 132 -17.92 -11.30 15.54
C SER A 132 -18.86 -12.48 15.34
N SER A 133 -18.67 -13.53 16.12
CA SER A 133 -19.53 -14.72 16.13
C SER A 133 -20.85 -14.46 16.87
N ASP A 134 -21.39 -13.25 16.77
CA ASP A 134 -22.63 -12.82 17.41
C ASP A 134 -23.79 -12.90 16.40
N GLU A 135 -24.01 -14.07 15.82
CA GLU A 135 -25.33 -14.46 15.30
C GLU A 135 -25.58 -15.91 15.75
N GLU A 136 -26.03 -16.06 16.99
CA GLU A 136 -26.94 -17.15 17.35
C GLU A 136 -28.27 -16.85 16.62
N THR A 137 -28.40 -17.35 15.39
CA THR A 137 -29.73 -17.61 14.84
C THR A 137 -30.21 -18.93 15.41
N ASP A 138 -30.88 -18.85 16.56
CA ASP A 138 -31.91 -19.80 16.95
C ASP A 138 -33.02 -19.70 15.90
N ASP A 139 -32.89 -20.45 14.81
CA ASP A 139 -34.00 -20.74 13.91
C ASP A 139 -34.59 -22.09 14.33
N ASP A 140 -35.34 -22.04 15.44
CA ASP A 140 -36.30 -23.07 15.83
C ASP A 140 -37.41 -23.10 14.77
N THR A 141 -37.12 -23.72 13.62
CA THR A 141 -38.17 -24.22 12.73
C THR A 141 -38.48 -25.65 13.12
N ASP A 142 -39.41 -25.76 14.08
CA ASP A 142 -40.30 -26.91 14.20
C ASP A 142 -41.06 -27.04 12.87
N ASP A 143 -40.72 -28.03 12.04
CA ASP A 143 -41.69 -28.60 11.12
C ASP A 143 -41.56 -30.12 11.07
N ASP A 144 -42.59 -30.74 11.64
CA ASP A 144 -42.79 -32.16 11.82
C ASP A 144 -42.98 -32.91 10.49
N SER A 145 -42.53 -34.16 10.51
CA SER A 145 -43.02 -35.30 9.71
C SER A 145 -42.62 -35.38 8.22
N ASP A 146 -41.84 -36.39 7.85
CA ASP A 146 -42.42 -37.71 7.62
C ASP A 146 -41.37 -38.83 7.46
N ASP A 147 -41.72 -39.94 8.08
CA ASP A 147 -41.00 -41.19 8.23
C ASP A 147 -41.21 -42.07 6.98
N VAL A 148 -40.16 -42.42 6.23
CA VAL A 148 -40.21 -43.53 5.27
C VAL A 148 -38.93 -44.35 5.26
N GLN A 149 -38.94 -45.36 6.13
CA GLN A 149 -38.49 -46.74 5.95
C GLN A 149 -37.12 -47.03 5.33
N ALA A 150 -36.29 -47.58 6.20
CA ALA A 150 -35.14 -48.42 5.93
C ALA A 150 -35.41 -49.52 4.87
N SER A 151 -34.47 -49.66 3.94
CA SER A 151 -34.15 -50.96 3.35
C SER A 151 -32.64 -51.15 3.40
N SER A 152 -32.27 -52.11 4.23
CA SER A 152 -30.94 -52.64 4.44
C SER A 152 -30.45 -53.34 3.19
N GLU A 153 -29.21 -53.09 2.75
CA GLU A 153 -28.40 -54.17 2.19
C GLU A 153 -26.91 -53.94 2.45
N SER A 154 -26.41 -54.77 3.34
CA SER A 154 -25.02 -54.97 3.72
C SER A 154 -24.22 -55.65 2.62
N LEU A 155 -22.99 -55.20 2.34
CA LEU A 155 -21.98 -56.06 1.72
C LEU A 155 -20.55 -55.64 2.11
N GLU A 156 -20.05 -56.35 3.12
CA GLU A 156 -18.71 -56.93 3.30
C GLU A 156 -17.50 -56.33 2.56
N LYS A 157 -16.50 -55.89 3.34
CA LYS A 157 -15.06 -56.01 3.02
C LYS A 157 -14.63 -57.47 3.29
N PRO A 158 -13.66 -58.09 2.58
CA PRO A 158 -12.24 -57.67 2.66
C PRO A 158 -11.32 -57.91 1.42
N THR A 159 -10.15 -57.23 1.45
CA THR A 159 -8.75 -57.43 0.90
C THR A 159 -8.36 -58.71 0.11
N PRO A 160 -7.13 -58.85 -0.46
CA PRO A 160 -6.14 -57.96 -1.13
C PRO A 160 -5.57 -58.62 -2.45
N GLU A 161 -4.34 -58.26 -2.86
CA GLU A 161 -3.42 -58.84 -3.89
C GLU A 161 -3.32 -58.04 -5.22
N GLN A 162 -2.15 -57.74 -5.79
CA GLN A 162 -0.77 -58.26 -5.65
C GLN A 162 0.26 -57.13 -5.60
#